data_AF-C9RC52-F1
#
_entry.id   AF-C9RC52-F1
#
_cell.length_a   1.000
_cell.length_b   1.000
_cell.length_c   1.000
_cell.angle_alpha   90.00
_cell.angle_beta   90.00
_cell.angle_gamma   90.00
#
_symmetry.space_group_name_H-M   'P 1'
#
loop_
_entity.id
_entity.type
_entity.pdbx_description
1 polymer ?
#
loop_
_entity_poly.entity_id
_entity_poly.type
_entity_poly.pdbx_seq_one_letter_code
_entity_poly.pdbx_strand_id
1 'polypeptide(L)'
;MSKIEELRGAIEEVFATPRELEEALRRAREESGAEKVGIAPDTYLHRWSGKGFIYRLHIRRTRFTTRLDPEDVGLDPHDPEHRRLLEEYVTLGEKHLLPKGILRRLDRVEKQMRRLLAEKYGIPTAVGYFVPFKNVPEFLAELRELEGEYLGVRDEILRDYDALKARAEEFYRRHAEELFRRLGKAPVPVVVEKLVSTTMAAFPSKERIRESFRVELEADLLVSTEFVEKQRARLELLRKQEELLRRELELEEQRLSAEERMQRQLELERLRVEREVIRQAVEQKARALKEQVEGLFSDLAGAAYGVLYDAVKSVQRALEGRREVGQALAARLRDLAEKIRLLAVEDTEEIRSLVEELKRLAVPEKSADQVREALGELRYRAASVLVTLPCVPRALRDRGVSMEEIKLDLENVPVRRPRQTQIELADVLPDAGGVPVRRPRAL
;
A
#
# COMPACT_ATOMS: atom_id res chain seq x y z
N MET A 1 13.83 21.75 22.30
CA MET A 1 12.70 21.28 23.11
C MET A 1 12.63 19.77 22.97
N SER A 2 12.56 19.07 24.09
CA SER A 2 12.58 17.61 24.11
C SER A 2 11.30 17.06 23.47
N LYS A 3 11.37 15.94 22.72
CA LYS A 3 10.17 15.20 22.24
C LYS A 3 9.18 14.90 23.38
N ILE A 4 9.66 14.87 24.63
CA ILE A 4 8.87 14.70 25.86
C ILE A 4 8.06 15.97 26.19
N GLU A 5 8.57 17.17 25.90
CA GLU A 5 7.87 18.45 26.13
C GLU A 5 6.76 18.68 25.09
N GLU A 6 6.98 18.28 23.82
CA GLU A 6 5.92 18.31 22.79
C GLU A 6 4.79 17.30 23.08
N LEU A 7 5.16 16.08 23.50
CA LEU A 7 4.18 15.08 23.93
C LEU A 7 3.40 15.54 25.17
N ARG A 8 4.08 16.21 26.11
CA ARG A 8 3.45 16.76 27.31
C ARG A 8 2.48 17.89 26.96
N GLY A 9 2.85 18.78 26.03
CA GLY A 9 1.95 19.83 25.54
C GLY A 9 0.69 19.29 24.86
N ALA A 10 0.83 18.29 23.98
CA ALA A 10 -0.32 17.67 23.31
C ALA A 10 -1.21 16.86 24.28
N ILE A 11 -0.63 16.31 25.36
CA ILE A 11 -1.39 15.63 26.42
C ILE A 11 -2.13 16.63 27.31
N GLU A 12 -1.51 17.76 27.65
CA GLU A 12 -2.13 18.85 28.44
C GLU A 12 -3.25 19.58 27.66
N GLU A 13 -3.21 19.55 26.33
CA GLU A 13 -4.25 20.13 25.45
C GLU A 13 -5.52 19.24 25.36
N VAL A 14 -5.37 17.91 25.48
CA VAL A 14 -6.46 16.93 25.37
C VAL A 14 -7.01 16.50 26.74
N PHE A 15 -6.17 16.50 27.78
CA PHE A 15 -6.52 16.16 29.16
C PHE A 15 -6.13 17.32 30.07
N ALA A 16 -7.11 17.94 30.74
CA ALA A 16 -6.90 19.16 31.52
C ALA A 16 -6.01 18.91 32.75
N THR A 17 -5.93 17.66 33.23
CA THR A 17 -5.00 17.28 34.30
C THR A 17 -4.41 15.87 34.11
N PRO A 18 -3.21 15.59 34.66
CA PRO A 18 -2.63 14.24 34.69
C PRO A 18 -3.52 13.18 35.34
N ARG A 19 -4.40 13.58 36.27
CA ARG A 19 -5.39 12.70 36.92
C ARG A 19 -6.47 12.22 35.96
N GLU A 20 -6.94 13.07 35.04
CA GLU A 20 -7.96 12.70 34.05
C GLU A 20 -7.41 11.68 33.04
N LEU A 21 -6.13 11.82 32.68
CA LEU A 21 -5.43 10.85 31.83
C LEU A 21 -5.30 9.48 32.52
N GLU A 22 -4.91 9.45 33.80
CA GLU A 22 -4.84 8.21 34.58
C GLU A 22 -6.21 7.56 34.74
N GLU A 23 -7.27 8.33 34.98
CA GLU A 23 -8.64 7.81 35.06
C GLU A 23 -9.15 7.27 33.73
N ALA A 24 -8.85 7.94 32.61
CA ALA A 24 -9.21 7.47 31.27
C ALA A 24 -8.49 6.16 30.91
N LEU A 25 -7.19 6.06 31.23
CA LEU A 25 -6.41 4.83 31.05
C LEU A 25 -6.89 3.70 31.97
N ARG A 26 -7.33 4.02 33.20
CA ARG A 26 -7.89 3.04 34.13
C ARG A 26 -9.24 2.49 33.63
N ARG A 27 -10.16 3.37 33.20
CA ARG A 27 -11.44 2.94 32.59
C ARG A 27 -11.23 2.09 31.35
N ALA A 28 -10.33 2.50 30.46
CA ALA A 28 -10.01 1.73 29.26
C ALA A 28 -9.42 0.34 29.57
N ARG A 29 -8.65 0.18 30.65
CA ARG A 29 -8.18 -1.15 31.13
C ARG A 29 -9.30 -2.00 31.69
N GLU A 30 -10.18 -1.40 32.49
CA GLU A 30 -11.33 -2.08 33.09
C GLU A 30 -12.34 -2.55 32.01
N GLU A 31 -12.58 -1.73 30.99
CA GLU A 31 -13.51 -2.05 29.89
C GLU A 31 -12.95 -3.04 28.88
N SER A 32 -11.63 -3.02 28.63
CA SER A 32 -10.99 -3.90 27.64
C SER A 32 -10.44 -5.20 28.22
N GLY A 33 -10.24 -5.29 29.54
CA GLY A 33 -9.58 -6.42 30.19
C GLY A 33 -8.07 -6.52 29.92
N ALA A 34 -7.47 -5.50 29.29
CA ALA A 34 -6.06 -5.51 28.93
C ALA A 34 -5.14 -5.10 30.10
N GLU A 35 -4.09 -5.89 30.35
CA GLU A 35 -3.10 -5.66 31.42
C GLU A 35 -2.30 -4.35 31.24
N LYS A 36 -2.17 -3.88 30.00
CA LYS A 36 -1.58 -2.58 29.65
C LYS A 36 -2.38 -1.92 28.53
N VAL A 37 -2.77 -0.67 28.78
CA VAL A 37 -3.35 0.24 27.79
C VAL A 37 -2.45 1.47 27.74
N GLY A 38 -2.07 1.90 26.52
CA GLY A 38 -1.27 3.08 26.26
C GLY A 38 -1.94 3.95 25.20
N ILE A 39 -1.62 5.25 25.20
CA ILE A 39 -2.06 6.18 24.15
C ILE A 39 -1.01 6.15 23.05
N ALA A 40 -1.37 5.62 21.89
CA ALA A 40 -0.57 5.80 20.68
C ALA A 40 -0.90 7.18 20.10
N PRO A 41 0.06 8.13 20.03
CA PRO A 41 -0.24 9.46 19.54
C PRO A 41 -0.58 9.42 18.04
N ASP A 42 -1.75 9.96 17.70
CA ASP A 42 -2.35 10.14 16.36
C ASP A 42 -1.50 11.03 15.40
N THR A 43 -0.28 11.39 15.82
CA THR A 43 0.66 12.26 15.10
C THR A 43 1.13 11.72 13.74
N TYR A 44 1.17 10.40 13.54
CA TYR A 44 1.56 9.83 12.23
C TYR A 44 0.40 9.82 11.22
N LEU A 45 -0.84 9.74 11.71
CA LEU A 45 -2.06 9.80 10.89
C LEU A 45 -2.19 11.11 10.17
N HIS A 46 -2.07 12.21 10.92
CA HIS A 46 -2.07 13.55 10.38
C HIS A 46 -0.92 13.79 9.38
N ARG A 47 0.23 13.12 9.55
CA ARG A 47 1.37 13.30 8.64
C ARG A 47 1.17 12.64 7.29
N TRP A 48 0.48 11.50 7.20
CA TRP A 48 0.35 10.76 5.93
C TRP A 48 -0.98 11.03 5.23
N SER A 49 -2.04 11.29 6.00
CA SER A 49 -3.31 11.74 5.46
C SER A 49 -3.15 13.11 4.79
N GLY A 50 -3.61 13.23 3.55
CA GLY A 50 -3.38 14.43 2.74
C GLY A 50 -1.96 14.57 2.17
N LYS A 51 -1.18 13.49 2.05
CA LYS A 51 0.12 13.51 1.34
C LYS A 51 0.23 12.52 0.18
N GLY A 52 -0.83 11.79 -0.13
CA GLY A 52 -0.87 10.84 -1.23
C GLY A 52 -2.26 10.24 -1.43
N PHE A 53 -2.37 9.42 -2.48
CA PHE A 53 -3.56 8.64 -2.79
C PHE A 53 -3.24 7.15 -2.68
N ILE A 54 -4.25 6.34 -2.38
CA ILE A 54 -4.18 4.89 -2.54
C ILE A 54 -4.76 4.54 -3.90
N TYR A 55 -3.93 3.95 -4.76
CA TYR A 55 -4.33 3.53 -6.08
C TYR A 55 -4.60 2.03 -6.15
N ARG A 56 -5.63 1.65 -6.92
CA ARG A 56 -5.82 0.28 -7.42
C ARG A 56 -5.85 0.31 -8.94
N LEU A 57 -5.10 -0.60 -9.54
CA LEU A 57 -4.97 -0.71 -10.99
C LEU A 57 -5.66 -1.98 -11.49
N HIS A 58 -6.74 -1.78 -12.24
CA HIS A 58 -7.53 -2.84 -12.86
C HIS A 58 -7.27 -2.85 -14.37
N ILE A 59 -6.58 -3.89 -14.84
CA ILE A 59 -6.31 -4.10 -16.26
C ILE A 59 -7.16 -5.28 -16.71
N ARG A 60 -8.02 -5.04 -17.71
CA ARG A 60 -8.93 -6.03 -18.27
C ARG A 60 -8.64 -6.20 -19.76
N ARG A 61 -8.70 -7.45 -20.23
CA ARG A 61 -8.74 -7.84 -21.64
C ARG A 61 -9.33 -9.23 -21.79
N THR A 62 -9.82 -9.53 -22.98
CA THR A 62 -9.98 -10.93 -23.38
C THR A 62 -8.61 -11.63 -23.42
N ARG A 63 -8.55 -12.86 -22.92
CA ARG A 63 -7.30 -13.63 -22.79
C ARG A 63 -6.82 -14.19 -24.15
N PHE A 64 -7.75 -14.33 -25.12
CA PHE A 64 -7.53 -15.06 -26.37
C PHE A 64 -7.00 -16.48 -26.14
N THR A 65 -7.48 -17.10 -25.07
CA THR A 65 -7.22 -18.51 -24.76
C THR A 65 -8.53 -19.25 -24.59
N THR A 66 -8.54 -20.51 -24.95
CA THR A 66 -9.60 -21.47 -24.62
C THR A 66 -8.95 -22.72 -24.04
N ARG A 67 -9.65 -23.45 -23.17
CA ARG A 67 -9.12 -24.71 -22.64
C ARG A 67 -9.03 -25.76 -23.75
N LEU A 68 -8.09 -26.69 -23.63
CA LEU A 68 -8.17 -27.93 -24.40
C LEU A 68 -9.28 -28.80 -23.79
N ASP A 69 -10.16 -29.26 -24.65
CA ASP A 69 -11.14 -30.29 -24.37
C ASP A 69 -10.47 -31.68 -24.52
N PRO A 70 -10.93 -32.71 -23.77
CA PRO A 70 -10.41 -34.07 -23.90
C PRO A 70 -10.43 -34.58 -25.35
N GLU A 71 -11.49 -34.27 -26.09
CA GLU A 71 -11.67 -34.66 -27.49
C GLU A 71 -10.53 -34.14 -28.39
N ASP A 72 -9.95 -32.98 -28.07
CA ASP A 72 -8.90 -32.34 -28.86
C ASP A 72 -7.59 -33.14 -28.85
N VAL A 73 -7.37 -33.90 -27.78
CA VAL A 73 -6.20 -34.78 -27.60
C VAL A 73 -6.55 -36.25 -27.84
N GLY A 74 -7.76 -36.53 -28.33
CA GLY A 74 -8.23 -37.87 -28.62
C GLY A 74 -8.69 -38.66 -27.40
N LEU A 75 -8.95 -38.00 -26.27
CA LEU A 75 -9.54 -38.61 -25.08
C LEU A 75 -11.07 -38.52 -25.16
N ASP A 76 -11.74 -39.64 -24.93
CA ASP A 76 -13.20 -39.70 -24.84
C ASP A 76 -13.66 -39.40 -23.41
N PRO A 77 -14.38 -38.30 -23.13
CA PRO A 77 -14.85 -37.96 -21.79
C PRO A 77 -15.91 -38.94 -21.24
N HIS A 78 -16.52 -39.76 -22.11
CA HIS A 78 -17.49 -40.78 -21.70
C HIS A 78 -16.85 -42.09 -21.28
N ASP A 79 -15.58 -42.32 -21.63
CA ASP A 79 -14.81 -43.48 -21.18
C ASP A 79 -14.39 -43.31 -19.70
N PRO A 80 -14.78 -44.23 -18.80
CA PRO A 80 -14.39 -44.18 -17.39
C PRO A 80 -12.87 -44.13 -17.16
N GLU A 81 -12.07 -44.78 -18.01
CA GLU A 81 -10.60 -44.79 -17.87
C GLU A 81 -10.00 -43.43 -18.20
N HIS A 82 -10.42 -42.81 -19.31
CA HIS A 82 -10.00 -41.47 -19.67
C HIS A 82 -10.44 -40.42 -18.64
N ARG A 83 -11.64 -40.56 -18.06
CA ARG A 83 -12.10 -39.68 -17.00
C ARG A 83 -11.22 -39.76 -15.75
N ARG A 84 -10.92 -40.98 -15.28
CA ARG A 84 -9.98 -41.17 -14.15
C ARG A 84 -8.61 -40.61 -14.46
N LEU A 85 -8.10 -40.79 -15.68
CA LEU A 85 -6.83 -40.22 -16.11
C LEU A 85 -6.79 -38.68 -15.99
N LEU A 86 -7.87 -38.01 -16.43
CA LEU A 86 -7.99 -36.55 -16.34
C LEU A 86 -8.17 -36.04 -14.91
N GLU A 87 -8.85 -36.79 -14.06
CA GLU A 87 -9.07 -36.42 -12.66
C GLU A 87 -7.81 -36.62 -11.80
N GLU A 88 -7.08 -37.72 -12.00
CA GLU A 88 -5.97 -38.11 -11.13
C GLU A 88 -4.60 -37.67 -11.64
N TYR A 89 -4.37 -37.62 -12.96
CA TYR A 89 -3.01 -37.55 -13.52
C TYR A 89 -2.77 -36.42 -14.54
N VAL A 90 -3.80 -35.95 -15.27
CA VAL A 90 -3.59 -35.05 -16.41
C VAL A 90 -4.43 -33.78 -16.32
N THR A 91 -3.77 -32.63 -16.22
CA THR A 91 -4.41 -31.32 -16.43
C THR A 91 -4.21 -30.88 -17.88
N LEU A 92 -5.32 -30.72 -18.63
CA LEU A 92 -5.28 -30.22 -20.00
C LEU A 92 -4.86 -28.74 -20.03
N GLY A 93 -4.05 -28.38 -21.02
CA GLY A 93 -3.54 -27.01 -21.20
C GLY A 93 -4.54 -26.06 -21.87
N GLU A 94 -4.01 -24.97 -22.42
CA GLU A 94 -4.79 -23.96 -23.13
C GLU A 94 -4.37 -23.83 -24.61
N LYS A 95 -5.36 -23.60 -25.47
CA LYS A 95 -5.20 -23.20 -26.87
C LYS A 95 -5.13 -21.68 -26.97
N HIS A 96 -4.19 -21.16 -27.75
CA HIS A 96 -4.08 -19.72 -28.01
C HIS A 96 -4.71 -19.33 -29.35
N LEU A 97 -5.66 -18.40 -29.30
CA LEU A 97 -6.36 -17.89 -30.48
C LEU A 97 -5.56 -16.79 -31.20
N LEU A 98 -4.54 -16.23 -30.55
CA LEU A 98 -3.60 -15.28 -31.16
C LEU A 98 -2.18 -15.82 -31.17
N PRO A 99 -1.33 -15.35 -32.11
CA PRO A 99 0.11 -15.63 -32.08
C PRO A 99 0.73 -15.27 -30.72
N LYS A 100 1.59 -16.17 -30.20
CA LYS A 100 2.28 -15.99 -28.90
C LYS A 100 3.05 -14.67 -28.80
N GLY A 101 3.55 -14.13 -29.93
CA GLY A 101 4.25 -12.84 -29.96
C GLY A 101 3.36 -11.67 -29.52
N ILE A 102 2.10 -11.65 -29.96
CA ILE A 102 1.13 -10.61 -29.58
C ILE A 102 0.75 -10.76 -28.11
N LEU A 103 0.48 -11.99 -27.65
CA LEU A 103 0.16 -12.27 -26.25
C LEU A 103 1.28 -11.85 -25.30
N ARG A 104 2.53 -12.18 -25.64
CA ARG A 104 3.71 -11.76 -24.87
C ARG A 104 3.87 -10.24 -24.81
N ARG A 105 3.56 -9.52 -25.90
CA ARG A 105 3.57 -8.05 -25.91
C ARG A 105 2.52 -7.49 -24.94
N LEU A 106 1.29 -8.00 -24.98
CA LEU A 106 0.22 -7.61 -24.05
C LEU A 106 0.63 -7.86 -22.59
N ASP A 107 1.14 -9.06 -22.29
CA ASP A 107 1.57 -9.42 -20.94
C ASP A 107 2.74 -8.58 -20.46
N ARG A 108 3.66 -8.21 -21.37
CA ARG A 108 4.78 -7.31 -21.06
C ARG A 108 4.27 -5.95 -20.63
N VAL A 109 3.40 -5.32 -21.42
CA VAL A 109 2.86 -3.98 -21.11
C VAL A 109 2.02 -4.02 -19.82
N GLU A 110 1.17 -5.03 -19.64
CA GLU A 110 0.42 -5.23 -18.39
C GLU A 110 1.35 -5.33 -17.17
N LYS A 111 2.40 -6.16 -17.28
CA LYS A 111 3.39 -6.30 -16.21
C LYS A 111 4.14 -4.99 -15.94
N GLN A 112 4.48 -4.24 -16.99
CA GLN A 112 5.12 -2.93 -16.86
C GLN A 112 4.22 -1.96 -16.10
N MET A 113 2.93 -1.87 -16.44
CA MET A 113 1.98 -1.01 -15.72
C MET A 113 1.83 -1.40 -14.24
N ARG A 114 1.74 -2.71 -13.94
CA ARG A 114 1.68 -3.19 -12.55
C ARG A 114 2.95 -2.89 -11.77
N ARG A 115 4.12 -3.06 -12.40
CA ARG A 115 5.42 -2.74 -11.80
C ARG A 115 5.64 -1.24 -11.61
N LEU A 116 5.15 -0.42 -12.52
CA LEU A 116 5.17 1.03 -12.39
C LEU A 116 4.55 1.45 -11.06
N LEU A 117 3.36 0.92 -10.76
CA LEU A 117 2.68 1.17 -9.51
C LEU A 117 3.36 0.46 -8.32
N ALA A 118 3.66 -0.84 -8.41
CA ALA A 118 4.09 -1.62 -7.26
C ALA A 118 5.57 -1.46 -6.89
N GLU A 119 6.45 -1.18 -7.85
CA GLU A 119 7.90 -1.19 -7.67
C GLU A 119 8.52 0.20 -7.71
N LYS A 120 7.97 1.12 -8.53
CA LYS A 120 8.53 2.47 -8.77
C LYS A 120 7.87 3.56 -7.93
N TYR A 121 6.55 3.74 -8.03
CA TYR A 121 5.88 4.89 -7.39
C TYR A 121 5.08 4.58 -6.13
N GLY A 122 4.58 3.35 -5.99
CA GLY A 122 3.65 2.97 -4.94
C GLY A 122 4.27 2.17 -3.81
N ILE A 123 3.72 2.38 -2.61
CA ILE A 123 3.99 1.61 -1.40
C ILE A 123 2.83 0.63 -1.23
N PRO A 124 3.06 -0.70 -1.21
CA PRO A 124 1.99 -1.66 -1.04
C PRO A 124 1.34 -1.52 0.34
N THR A 125 0.01 -1.48 0.37
CA THR A 125 -0.81 -1.50 1.59
C THR A 125 -1.87 -2.59 1.50
N ALA A 126 -2.60 -2.88 2.59
CA ALA A 126 -3.69 -3.86 2.59
C ALA A 126 -4.78 -3.55 1.57
N VAL A 127 -5.03 -2.27 1.31
CA VAL A 127 -6.16 -1.80 0.48
C VAL A 127 -5.75 -1.31 -0.91
N GLY A 128 -4.45 -1.25 -1.23
CA GLY A 128 -3.97 -0.80 -2.53
C GLY A 128 -2.49 -0.38 -2.53
N TYR A 129 -2.13 0.58 -3.37
CA TYR A 129 -0.77 1.13 -3.43
C TYR A 129 -0.79 2.62 -3.12
N PHE A 130 -0.15 3.03 -2.03
CA PHE A 130 -0.04 4.43 -1.67
C PHE A 130 1.01 5.14 -2.52
N VAL A 131 0.61 6.18 -3.24
CA VAL A 131 1.49 7.02 -4.08
C VAL A 131 1.52 8.44 -3.49
N PRO A 132 2.70 8.95 -3.08
CA PRO A 132 2.83 10.32 -2.59
C PRO A 132 2.44 11.35 -3.64
N PHE A 133 1.81 12.47 -3.25
CA PHE A 133 1.34 13.51 -4.18
C PHE A 133 2.44 14.06 -5.09
N LYS A 134 3.66 14.22 -4.56
CA LYS A 134 4.82 14.68 -5.33
C LYS A 134 5.14 13.77 -6.54
N ASN A 135 4.79 12.49 -6.47
CA ASN A 135 5.06 11.50 -7.52
C ASN A 135 3.87 11.29 -8.47
N VAL A 136 2.66 11.76 -8.11
CA VAL A 136 1.43 11.50 -8.88
C VAL A 136 1.50 12.01 -10.32
N PRO A 137 1.99 13.24 -10.62
CA PRO A 137 2.05 13.72 -12.00
C PRO A 137 2.91 12.84 -12.90
N GLU A 138 4.09 12.44 -12.42
CA GLU A 138 5.03 11.59 -13.15
C GLU A 138 4.48 10.17 -13.33
N PHE A 139 3.93 9.60 -12.26
CA PHE A 139 3.25 8.31 -12.29
C PHE A 139 2.13 8.26 -13.34
N LEU A 140 1.26 9.27 -13.37
CA LEU A 140 0.14 9.31 -14.31
C LEU A 140 0.62 9.53 -15.76
N ALA A 141 1.69 10.28 -15.97
CA ALA A 141 2.29 10.46 -17.29
C ALA A 141 2.80 9.11 -17.84
N GLU A 142 3.64 8.42 -17.09
CA GLU A 142 4.19 7.11 -17.51
C GLU A 142 3.10 6.03 -17.65
N LEU A 143 2.08 6.07 -16.77
CA LEU A 143 0.96 5.13 -16.89
C LEU A 143 0.17 5.35 -18.18
N ARG A 144 -0.06 6.61 -18.59
CA ARG A 144 -0.74 6.94 -19.85
C ARG A 144 0.05 6.53 -21.09
N GLU A 145 1.38 6.62 -21.04
CA GLU A 145 2.23 6.12 -22.13
C GLU A 145 2.09 4.60 -22.28
N LEU A 146 2.15 3.85 -21.18
CA LEU A 146 1.95 2.40 -21.18
C LEU A 146 0.51 2.01 -21.56
N GLU A 147 -0.49 2.78 -21.15
CA GLU A 147 -1.88 2.61 -21.59
C GLU A 147 -2.00 2.82 -23.10
N GLY A 148 -1.34 3.83 -23.65
CA GLY A 148 -1.25 4.07 -25.09
C GLY A 148 -0.62 2.88 -25.83
N GLU A 149 0.50 2.34 -25.33
CA GLU A 149 1.11 1.12 -25.88
C GLU A 149 0.15 -0.08 -25.83
N TYR A 150 -0.57 -0.24 -24.71
CA TYR A 150 -1.51 -1.34 -24.49
C TYR A 150 -2.70 -1.29 -25.46
N LEU A 151 -3.31 -0.11 -25.60
CA LEU A 151 -4.40 0.13 -26.55
C LEU A 151 -3.91 0.09 -28.00
N GLY A 152 -2.65 0.46 -28.27
CA GLY A 152 -2.02 0.29 -29.57
C GLY A 152 -1.96 -1.18 -30.02
N VAL A 153 -1.65 -2.11 -29.10
CA VAL A 153 -1.68 -3.56 -29.41
C VAL A 153 -3.12 -4.03 -29.68
N ARG A 154 -4.13 -3.50 -28.96
CA ARG A 154 -5.55 -3.77 -29.26
C ARG A 154 -5.90 -3.32 -30.67
N ASP A 155 -5.49 -2.13 -31.06
CA ASP A 155 -5.83 -1.55 -32.36
C ASP A 155 -5.14 -2.29 -33.51
N GLU A 156 -3.90 -2.78 -33.29
CA GLU A 156 -3.21 -3.72 -34.18
C GLU A 156 -4.03 -5.01 -34.38
N ILE A 157 -4.50 -5.63 -33.27
CA ILE A 157 -5.35 -6.83 -33.33
C ILE A 157 -6.65 -6.57 -34.10
N LEU A 158 -7.30 -5.42 -33.88
CA LEU A 158 -8.55 -5.07 -34.55
C LEU A 158 -8.37 -4.79 -36.04
N ARG A 159 -7.28 -4.10 -36.41
CA ARG A 159 -6.90 -3.83 -37.80
C ARG A 159 -6.62 -5.12 -38.55
N ASP A 160 -5.85 -6.01 -37.94
CA ASP A 160 -5.37 -7.24 -38.58
C ASP A 160 -6.29 -8.46 -38.26
N TYR A 161 -7.49 -8.20 -37.71
CA TYR A 161 -8.39 -9.21 -37.13
C TYR A 161 -8.71 -10.37 -38.08
N ASP A 162 -9.17 -10.06 -39.30
CA ASP A 162 -9.62 -11.09 -40.25
C ASP A 162 -8.44 -11.96 -40.71
N ALA A 163 -7.27 -11.36 -40.89
CA ALA A 163 -6.04 -12.07 -41.21
C ALA A 163 -5.54 -12.94 -40.05
N LEU A 164 -5.59 -12.44 -38.81
CA LEU A 164 -5.24 -13.21 -37.60
C LEU A 164 -6.18 -14.40 -37.40
N LYS A 165 -7.49 -14.20 -37.61
CA LYS A 165 -8.50 -15.24 -37.51
C LYS A 165 -8.30 -16.32 -38.57
N ALA A 166 -8.09 -15.94 -39.84
CA ALA A 166 -7.82 -16.88 -40.93
C ALA A 166 -6.54 -17.70 -40.69
N ARG A 167 -5.45 -17.04 -40.23
CA ARG A 167 -4.20 -17.74 -39.88
C ARG A 167 -4.36 -18.72 -38.73
N ALA A 168 -5.14 -18.36 -37.70
CA ALA A 168 -5.42 -19.25 -36.58
C ALA A 168 -6.20 -20.48 -37.07
N GLU A 169 -7.23 -20.28 -37.90
CA GLU A 169 -8.03 -21.35 -38.50
C GLU A 169 -7.16 -22.32 -39.32
N GLU A 170 -6.34 -21.79 -40.24
CA GLU A 170 -5.42 -22.59 -41.06
C GLU A 170 -4.42 -23.36 -40.18
N PHE A 171 -3.86 -22.70 -39.16
CA PHE A 171 -2.93 -23.31 -38.23
C PHE A 171 -3.56 -24.50 -37.49
N TYR A 172 -4.78 -24.34 -36.96
CA TYR A 172 -5.49 -25.40 -36.25
C TYR A 172 -5.90 -26.54 -37.18
N ARG A 173 -6.39 -26.23 -38.39
CA ARG A 173 -6.73 -27.25 -39.41
C ARG A 173 -5.51 -28.12 -39.72
N ARG A 174 -4.37 -27.51 -40.03
CA ARG A 174 -3.13 -28.23 -40.33
C ARG A 174 -2.65 -29.11 -39.17
N HIS A 175 -2.69 -28.60 -37.95
CA HIS A 175 -2.25 -29.37 -36.77
C HIS A 175 -3.21 -30.52 -36.43
N ALA A 176 -4.52 -30.32 -36.61
CA ALA A 176 -5.50 -31.36 -36.45
C ALA A 176 -5.25 -32.53 -37.43
N GLU A 177 -5.07 -32.23 -38.72
CA GLU A 177 -4.74 -33.23 -39.74
C GLU A 177 -3.43 -33.96 -39.44
N GLU A 178 -2.42 -33.26 -38.93
CA GLU A 178 -1.15 -33.88 -38.54
C GLU A 178 -1.30 -34.78 -37.31
N LEU A 179 -2.08 -34.35 -36.31
CA LEU A 179 -2.38 -35.14 -35.12
C LEU A 179 -3.09 -36.46 -35.48
N PHE A 180 -4.11 -36.41 -36.35
CA PHE A 180 -4.78 -37.63 -36.83
C PHE A 180 -3.80 -38.56 -37.54
N ARG A 181 -2.94 -38.03 -38.42
CA ARG A 181 -1.90 -38.80 -39.10
C ARG A 181 -0.94 -39.47 -38.12
N ARG A 182 -0.50 -38.77 -37.08
CA ARG A 182 0.40 -39.33 -36.04
C ARG A 182 -0.26 -40.42 -35.20
N LEU A 183 -1.57 -40.34 -34.99
CA LEU A 183 -2.35 -41.36 -34.30
C LEU A 183 -2.66 -42.59 -35.18
N GLY A 184 -2.13 -42.66 -36.41
CA GLY A 184 -2.39 -43.76 -37.34
C GLY A 184 -3.83 -43.80 -37.86
N LYS A 185 -4.61 -42.73 -37.66
CA LYS A 185 -6.00 -42.61 -38.11
C LYS A 185 -6.02 -41.73 -39.37
N ALA A 186 -6.78 -42.15 -40.39
CA ALA A 186 -7.03 -41.26 -41.53
C ALA A 186 -7.77 -40.00 -41.02
N PRO A 187 -7.36 -38.78 -41.41
CA PRO A 187 -8.06 -37.57 -40.99
C PRO A 187 -9.48 -37.61 -41.52
N VAL A 188 -10.46 -37.70 -40.61
CA VAL A 188 -11.87 -37.64 -40.97
C VAL A 188 -12.23 -36.16 -41.09
N PRO A 189 -12.56 -35.63 -42.30
CA PRO A 189 -12.74 -34.19 -42.52
C PRO A 189 -13.77 -33.58 -41.57
N VAL A 190 -14.84 -34.31 -41.25
CA VAL A 190 -15.90 -33.87 -40.33
C VAL A 190 -15.36 -33.62 -38.92
N VAL A 191 -14.43 -34.43 -38.43
CA VAL A 191 -13.87 -34.29 -37.07
C VAL A 191 -12.88 -33.12 -37.01
N VAL A 192 -12.05 -32.97 -38.05
CA VAL A 192 -11.14 -31.82 -38.20
C VAL A 192 -11.93 -30.51 -38.23
N GLU A 193 -12.99 -30.43 -39.04
CA GLU A 193 -13.83 -29.24 -39.13
C GLU A 193 -14.62 -28.99 -37.84
N LYS A 194 -15.08 -30.03 -37.11
CA LYS A 194 -15.67 -29.88 -35.77
C LYS A 194 -14.67 -29.23 -34.80
N LEU A 195 -13.44 -29.73 -34.75
CA LEU A 195 -12.39 -29.19 -33.88
C LEU A 195 -12.07 -27.72 -34.20
N VAL A 196 -11.87 -27.42 -35.49
CA VAL A 196 -11.56 -26.07 -35.96
C VAL A 196 -12.73 -25.13 -35.70
N SER A 197 -13.96 -25.51 -36.05
CA SER A 197 -15.15 -24.68 -35.84
C SER A 197 -15.41 -24.39 -34.35
N THR A 198 -15.29 -25.39 -33.46
CA THR A 198 -15.41 -25.18 -32.00
C THR A 198 -14.32 -24.23 -31.49
N THR A 199 -13.08 -24.41 -31.94
CA THR A 199 -11.96 -23.54 -31.53
C THR A 199 -12.15 -22.10 -32.04
N MET A 200 -12.61 -21.94 -33.28
CA MET A 200 -12.83 -20.63 -33.89
C MET A 200 -14.12 -19.95 -33.42
N ALA A 201 -15.09 -20.70 -32.89
CA ALA A 201 -16.27 -20.15 -32.21
C ALA A 201 -15.89 -19.43 -30.90
N ALA A 202 -14.79 -19.85 -30.25
CA ALA A 202 -14.24 -19.14 -29.10
C ALA A 202 -13.50 -17.85 -29.46
N PHE A 203 -13.24 -17.60 -30.76
CA PHE A 203 -12.58 -16.38 -31.23
C PHE A 203 -13.51 -15.16 -31.02
N PRO A 204 -13.14 -14.19 -30.17
CA PRO A 204 -14.04 -13.09 -29.83
C PRO A 204 -14.33 -12.19 -31.03
N SER A 205 -15.52 -11.57 -31.07
CA SER A 205 -15.87 -10.56 -32.08
C SER A 205 -15.02 -9.29 -31.92
N LYS A 206 -14.95 -8.46 -32.98
CA LYS A 206 -14.23 -7.17 -32.95
C LYS A 206 -14.77 -6.25 -31.85
N GLU A 207 -16.09 -6.24 -31.65
CA GLU A 207 -16.79 -5.47 -30.62
C GLU A 207 -16.39 -5.94 -29.22
N ARG A 208 -16.43 -7.26 -28.98
CA ARG A 208 -16.03 -7.85 -27.70
C ARG A 208 -14.57 -7.58 -27.38
N ILE A 209 -13.68 -7.64 -28.37
CA ILE A 209 -12.27 -7.25 -28.21
C ILE A 209 -12.20 -5.79 -27.78
N ARG A 210 -12.85 -4.88 -28.51
CA ARG A 210 -12.84 -3.44 -28.23
C ARG A 210 -13.29 -3.11 -26.81
N GLU A 211 -14.39 -3.72 -26.35
CA GLU A 211 -14.97 -3.48 -25.02
C GLU A 211 -14.19 -4.11 -23.87
N SER A 212 -13.52 -5.24 -24.14
CA SER A 212 -12.81 -6.00 -23.11
C SER A 212 -11.52 -5.34 -22.65
N PHE A 213 -10.89 -4.53 -23.51
CA PHE A 213 -9.62 -3.85 -23.20
C PHE A 213 -9.90 -2.57 -22.41
N ARG A 214 -9.58 -2.59 -21.11
CA ARG A 214 -9.75 -1.46 -20.20
C ARG A 214 -8.58 -1.35 -19.24
N VAL A 215 -8.15 -0.11 -18.99
CA VAL A 215 -7.24 0.24 -17.91
C VAL A 215 -8.00 1.19 -17.00
N GLU A 216 -8.38 0.70 -15.82
CA GLU A 216 -9.16 1.43 -14.83
C GLU A 216 -8.27 1.70 -13.62
N LEU A 217 -8.13 2.97 -13.26
CA LEU A 217 -7.36 3.43 -12.12
C LEU A 217 -8.32 4.01 -11.07
N GLU A 218 -8.45 3.31 -9.96
CA GLU A 218 -9.20 3.79 -8.79
C GLU A 218 -8.24 4.52 -7.85
N ALA A 219 -8.66 5.66 -7.32
CA ALA A 219 -7.87 6.47 -6.39
C ALA A 219 -8.71 6.80 -5.16
N ASP A 220 -8.26 6.31 -4.00
CA ASP A 220 -8.86 6.59 -2.71
C ASP A 220 -8.02 7.63 -1.96
N LEU A 221 -8.66 8.66 -1.41
CA LEU A 221 -8.00 9.62 -0.53
C LEU A 221 -7.98 9.07 0.90
N LEU A 222 -6.82 9.10 1.54
CA LEU A 222 -6.71 8.86 2.98
C LEU A 222 -7.39 10.02 3.73
N VAL A 223 -8.59 9.74 4.24
CA VAL A 223 -9.33 10.68 5.07
C VAL A 223 -8.57 10.83 6.40
N SER A 224 -8.18 12.06 6.74
CA SER A 224 -7.47 12.36 7.99
C SER A 224 -8.40 12.29 9.20
N THR A 225 -7.82 12.08 10.39
CA THR A 225 -8.53 12.32 11.65
C THR A 225 -8.97 13.78 11.74
N GLU A 226 -8.20 14.74 11.21
CA GLU A 226 -8.62 16.15 11.07
C GLU A 226 -9.89 16.32 10.22
N PHE A 227 -10.08 15.54 9.16
CA PHE A 227 -11.32 15.57 8.39
C PHE A 227 -12.49 15.05 9.23
N VAL A 228 -12.28 13.95 9.97
CA VAL A 228 -13.29 13.44 10.91
C VAL A 228 -13.60 14.46 12.00
N GLU A 229 -12.59 15.16 12.52
CA GLU A 229 -12.73 16.24 13.50
C GLU A 229 -13.45 17.46 12.92
N LYS A 230 -13.16 17.87 11.68
CA LYS A 230 -13.95 18.90 10.98
C LYS A 230 -15.42 18.50 10.84
N GLN A 231 -15.70 17.23 10.54
CA GLN A 231 -17.09 16.74 10.53
C GLN A 231 -17.71 16.71 11.93
N ARG A 232 -16.96 16.38 12.98
CA ARG A 232 -17.40 16.47 14.38
C ARG A 232 -17.69 17.91 14.81
N ALA A 233 -16.82 18.86 14.46
CA ALA A 233 -17.03 20.28 14.71
C ALA A 233 -18.26 20.81 13.98
N ARG A 234 -18.50 20.36 12.73
CA ARG A 234 -19.74 20.66 12.00
C ARG A 234 -20.98 20.10 12.71
N LEU A 235 -20.91 18.88 13.24
CA LEU A 235 -21.98 18.29 14.04
C LEU A 235 -22.26 19.09 15.31
N GLU A 236 -21.23 19.60 16.00
CA GLU A 236 -21.41 20.46 17.16
C GLU A 236 -22.05 21.80 16.82
N LEU A 237 -21.70 22.39 15.67
CA LEU A 237 -22.30 23.62 15.20
C LEU A 237 -23.80 23.43 14.88
N LEU A 238 -24.15 22.32 14.23
CA LEU A 238 -25.55 21.94 13.99
C LEU A 238 -26.33 21.72 15.30
N ARG A 239 -25.72 21.09 16.31
CA ARG A 239 -26.33 20.93 17.64
C ARG A 239 -26.63 22.28 18.28
N LYS A 240 -25.68 23.21 18.26
CA LYS A 240 -25.87 24.57 18.80
C LYS A 240 -26.98 25.32 18.06
N GLN A 241 -27.07 25.19 16.74
CA GLN A 241 -28.16 25.78 15.95
C GLN A 241 -29.53 25.20 16.33
N GLU A 242 -29.65 23.87 16.47
CA GLU A 242 -30.90 23.23 16.92
C GLU A 242 -31.32 23.69 18.32
N GLU A 243 -30.36 23.83 19.25
CA GLU A 243 -30.63 24.33 20.60
C GLU A 243 -31.09 25.79 20.63
N LEU A 244 -30.50 26.65 19.80
CA LEU A 244 -30.90 28.05 19.68
C LEU A 244 -32.31 28.16 19.10
N LEU A 245 -32.60 27.49 17.98
CA LEU A 245 -33.93 27.45 17.36
C LEU A 245 -34.99 26.91 18.32
N ARG A 246 -34.65 25.87 19.10
CA ARG A 246 -35.56 25.33 20.11
C ARG A 246 -35.87 26.33 21.21
N ARG A 247 -34.84 27.04 21.72
CA ARG A 247 -35.03 28.11 22.73
C ARG A 247 -35.85 29.27 22.17
N GLU A 248 -35.65 29.65 20.92
CA GLU A 248 -36.44 30.70 20.25
C GLU A 248 -37.91 30.30 20.12
N LEU A 249 -38.17 29.05 19.72
CA LEU A 249 -39.53 28.49 19.68
C LEU A 249 -40.22 28.47 21.04
N GLU A 250 -39.51 28.07 22.10
CA GLU A 250 -40.04 28.04 23.48
C GLU A 250 -40.37 29.46 23.99
N LEU A 251 -39.58 30.47 23.61
CA LEU A 251 -39.83 31.87 23.98
C LEU A 251 -40.97 32.53 23.18
N GLU A 252 -41.16 32.11 21.92
CA GLU A 252 -42.14 32.71 21.01
C GLU A 252 -43.45 31.89 20.88
N GLU A 253 -43.58 30.80 21.63
CA GLU A 253 -44.73 29.88 21.64
C GLU A 253 -46.09 30.57 21.90
N GLN A 254 -46.05 31.76 22.51
CA GLN A 254 -47.23 32.57 22.82
C GLN A 254 -47.52 33.67 21.77
N ARG A 255 -46.58 33.96 20.86
CA ARG A 255 -46.65 35.11 19.93
C ARG A 255 -46.74 34.73 18.47
N LEU A 256 -46.22 33.56 18.09
CA LEU A 256 -46.20 33.10 16.70
C LEU A 256 -47.57 32.63 16.24
N SER A 257 -47.90 32.94 15.00
CA SER A 257 -49.05 32.37 14.29
C SER A 257 -48.90 30.86 14.12
N ALA A 258 -50.00 30.14 13.91
CA ALA A 258 -49.97 28.69 13.72
C ALA A 258 -49.11 28.26 12.51
N GLU A 259 -49.08 29.08 11.45
CA GLU A 259 -48.28 28.83 10.24
C GLU A 259 -46.78 28.95 10.50
N GLU A 260 -46.34 29.98 11.23
CA GLU A 260 -44.93 30.16 11.58
C GLU A 260 -44.43 29.06 12.53
N ARG A 261 -45.29 28.57 13.45
CA ARG A 261 -44.98 27.41 14.30
C ARG A 261 -44.73 26.17 13.47
N MET A 262 -45.58 25.92 12.47
CA MET A 262 -45.45 24.76 11.59
C MET A 262 -44.17 24.83 10.74
N GLN A 263 -43.83 26.01 10.21
CA GLN A 263 -42.58 26.20 9.44
C GLN A 263 -41.33 25.95 10.29
N ARG A 264 -41.27 26.49 11.52
CA ARG A 264 -40.13 26.27 12.42
C ARG A 264 -40.05 24.83 12.94
N GLN A 265 -41.18 24.14 13.12
CA GLN A 265 -41.18 22.71 13.44
C GLN A 265 -40.59 21.87 12.29
N LEU A 266 -40.96 22.16 11.04
CA LEU A 266 -40.40 21.51 9.86
C LEU A 266 -38.89 21.77 9.73
N GLU A 267 -38.43 22.98 10.06
CA GLU A 267 -37.00 23.32 10.06
C GLU A 267 -36.22 22.54 11.14
N LEU A 268 -36.77 22.43 12.36
CA LEU A 268 -36.20 21.59 13.42
C LEU A 268 -36.13 20.11 13.01
N GLU A 269 -37.19 19.57 12.40
CA GLU A 269 -37.20 18.19 11.92
C GLU A 269 -36.15 17.97 10.82
N ARG A 270 -36.03 18.91 9.88
CA ARG A 270 -35.00 18.88 8.84
C ARG A 270 -33.59 18.85 9.44
N LEU A 271 -33.32 19.72 10.42
CA LEU A 271 -32.03 19.77 11.11
C LEU A 271 -31.74 18.49 11.90
N ARG A 272 -32.77 17.89 12.52
CA ARG A 272 -32.64 16.60 13.22
C ARG A 272 -32.27 15.47 12.26
N VAL A 273 -32.96 15.38 11.12
CA VAL A 273 -32.67 14.37 10.10
C VAL A 273 -31.26 14.57 9.54
N GLU A 274 -30.88 15.82 9.21
CA GLU A 274 -29.53 16.13 8.73
C GLU A 274 -28.45 15.75 9.76
N ARG A 275 -28.66 16.08 11.04
CA ARG A 275 -27.76 15.72 12.13
C ARG A 275 -27.60 14.21 12.28
N GLU A 276 -28.70 13.46 12.22
CA GLU A 276 -28.66 12.01 12.39
C GLU A 276 -27.96 11.33 11.21
N VAL A 277 -28.22 11.78 9.98
CA VAL A 277 -27.52 11.29 8.77
C VAL A 277 -26.02 11.58 8.87
N ILE A 278 -25.62 12.79 9.23
CA ILE A 278 -24.21 13.16 9.38
C ILE A 278 -23.58 12.36 10.53
N ARG A 279 -24.27 12.20 11.67
CA ARG A 279 -23.77 11.42 12.81
C ARG A 279 -23.49 9.98 12.42
N GLN A 280 -24.45 9.31 11.78
CA GLN A 280 -24.29 7.92 11.34
C GLN A 280 -23.17 7.80 10.31
N ALA A 281 -23.08 8.74 9.36
CA ALA A 281 -22.00 8.77 8.39
C ALA A 281 -20.63 8.98 9.05
N VAL A 282 -20.53 9.86 10.06
CA VAL A 282 -19.29 10.10 10.81
C VAL A 282 -18.92 8.91 11.67
N GLU A 283 -19.87 8.28 12.37
CA GLU A 283 -19.61 7.10 13.19
C GLU A 283 -19.18 5.89 12.34
N GLN A 284 -19.88 5.62 11.24
CA GLN A 284 -19.50 4.56 10.29
C GLN A 284 -18.13 4.84 9.67
N LYS A 285 -17.88 6.08 9.20
CA LYS A 285 -16.57 6.46 8.66
C LYS A 285 -15.49 6.40 9.72
N ALA A 286 -15.72 6.84 10.96
CA ALA A 286 -14.72 6.81 12.02
C ALA A 286 -14.34 5.38 12.44
N ARG A 287 -15.32 4.46 12.52
CA ARG A 287 -15.04 3.03 12.78
C ARG A 287 -14.27 2.39 11.64
N ALA A 288 -14.73 2.57 10.40
CA ALA A 288 -14.03 2.08 9.22
C ALA A 288 -12.62 2.69 9.10
N LEU A 289 -12.49 3.98 9.42
CA LEU A 289 -11.21 4.67 9.43
C LEU A 289 -10.29 4.02 10.44
N LYS A 290 -10.70 3.85 11.70
CA LYS A 290 -9.86 3.28 12.76
C LYS A 290 -9.29 1.92 12.37
N GLU A 291 -10.14 1.01 11.90
CA GLU A 291 -9.72 -0.34 11.49
C GLU A 291 -8.80 -0.31 10.26
N GLN A 292 -9.13 0.51 9.24
CA GLN A 292 -8.31 0.64 8.05
C GLN A 292 -6.97 1.28 8.35
N VAL A 293 -6.97 2.30 9.20
CA VAL A 293 -5.81 3.11 9.58
C VAL A 293 -4.79 2.27 10.32
N GLU A 294 -5.18 1.56 11.37
CA GLU A 294 -4.23 0.76 12.16
C GLU A 294 -3.49 -0.27 11.27
N GLY A 295 -4.20 -0.91 10.34
CA GLY A 295 -3.61 -1.78 9.33
C GLY A 295 -2.71 -1.03 8.33
N LEU A 296 -3.20 0.10 7.80
CA LEU A 296 -2.48 0.92 6.83
C LEU A 296 -1.13 1.42 7.35
N PHE A 297 -1.00 1.81 8.62
CA PHE A 297 0.29 2.26 9.18
C PHE A 297 1.26 1.12 9.35
N SER A 298 0.80 -0.01 9.88
CA SER A 298 1.62 -1.21 9.96
C SER A 298 2.10 -1.61 8.57
N ASP A 299 1.26 -1.48 7.55
CA ASP A 299 1.64 -1.76 6.17
C ASP A 299 2.57 -0.72 5.56
N LEU A 300 2.34 0.58 5.79
CA LEU A 300 3.16 1.67 5.23
C LEU A 300 4.55 1.71 5.85
N ALA A 301 4.63 1.71 7.20
CA ALA A 301 5.89 1.60 7.91
C ALA A 301 6.56 0.27 7.58
N GLY A 302 5.79 -0.81 7.56
CA GLY A 302 6.26 -2.14 7.20
C GLY A 302 6.82 -2.23 5.79
N ALA A 303 6.20 -1.58 4.82
CA ALA A 303 6.66 -1.55 3.44
C ALA A 303 7.90 -0.67 3.27
N ALA A 304 7.93 0.53 3.88
CA ALA A 304 9.08 1.42 3.82
C ALA A 304 10.32 0.80 4.49
N TYR A 305 10.19 0.39 5.75
CA TYR A 305 11.29 -0.23 6.50
C TYR A 305 11.57 -1.66 6.04
N GLY A 306 10.58 -2.39 5.52
CA GLY A 306 10.78 -3.71 4.93
C GLY A 306 11.56 -3.66 3.62
N VAL A 307 11.28 -2.68 2.75
CA VAL A 307 12.08 -2.43 1.54
C VAL A 307 13.51 -2.05 1.90
N LEU A 308 13.68 -1.15 2.88
CA LEU A 308 15.00 -0.77 3.38
C LEU A 308 15.75 -1.99 3.94
N TYR A 309 15.12 -2.74 4.84
CA TYR A 309 15.70 -3.90 5.49
C TYR A 309 16.14 -4.96 4.46
N ASP A 310 15.27 -5.35 3.53
CA ASP A 310 15.62 -6.38 2.55
C ASP A 310 16.67 -5.90 1.54
N ALA A 311 16.61 -4.63 1.12
CA ALA A 311 17.61 -4.08 0.22
C ALA A 311 18.99 -4.02 0.90
N VAL A 312 19.05 -3.58 2.15
CA VAL A 312 20.27 -3.58 2.96
C VAL A 312 20.83 -5.00 3.12
N LYS A 313 19.96 -5.97 3.44
CA LYS A 313 20.34 -7.39 3.57
C LYS A 313 20.85 -7.98 2.26
N SER A 314 20.22 -7.65 1.13
CA SER A 314 20.66 -8.06 -0.21
C SER A 314 22.04 -7.50 -0.56
N VAL A 315 22.30 -6.23 -0.23
CA VAL A 315 23.62 -5.59 -0.41
C VAL A 315 24.66 -6.23 0.50
N GLN A 316 24.32 -6.50 1.77
CA GLN A 316 25.22 -7.19 2.70
C GLN A 316 25.61 -8.58 2.17
N ARG A 317 24.65 -9.39 1.70
CA ARG A 317 24.93 -10.69 1.06
C ARG A 317 25.83 -10.54 -0.17
N ALA A 318 25.63 -9.50 -0.98
CA ALA A 318 26.49 -9.24 -2.14
C ALA A 318 27.92 -8.77 -1.76
N LEU A 319 28.13 -8.29 -0.53
CA LEU A 319 29.43 -7.92 0.03
C LEU A 319 30.16 -9.08 0.70
N GLU A 320 29.49 -10.21 0.94
CA GLU A 320 30.13 -11.40 1.52
C GLU A 320 31.27 -11.88 0.61
N GLY A 321 32.46 -12.05 1.19
CA GLY A 321 33.68 -12.45 0.48
C GLY A 321 34.34 -11.35 -0.37
N ARG A 322 33.83 -10.11 -0.36
CA ARG A 322 34.43 -8.97 -1.09
C ARG A 322 35.18 -8.03 -0.16
N ARG A 323 36.32 -7.53 -0.64
CA ARG A 323 37.12 -6.48 0.03
C ARG A 323 36.63 -5.06 -0.27
N GLU A 324 36.03 -4.87 -1.45
CA GLU A 324 35.66 -3.54 -1.95
C GLU A 324 34.28 -3.54 -2.62
N VAL A 325 33.66 -2.36 -2.67
CA VAL A 325 32.39 -2.10 -3.37
C VAL A 325 32.66 -2.01 -4.88
N GLY A 326 32.16 -3.00 -5.63
CA GLY A 326 32.18 -2.96 -7.10
C GLY A 326 31.11 -2.02 -7.68
N GLN A 327 31.28 -1.62 -8.95
CA GLN A 327 30.38 -0.69 -9.65
C GLN A 327 28.90 -1.11 -9.63
N ALA A 328 28.61 -2.40 -9.83
CA ALA A 328 27.23 -2.91 -9.81
C ALA A 328 26.57 -2.75 -8.43
N LEU A 329 27.33 -2.87 -7.35
CA LEU A 329 26.82 -2.70 -5.99
C LEU A 329 26.61 -1.22 -5.65
N ALA A 330 27.55 -0.37 -6.06
CA ALA A 330 27.40 1.08 -5.97
C ALA A 330 26.16 1.58 -6.74
N ALA A 331 25.86 1.01 -7.92
CA ALA A 331 24.61 1.29 -8.62
C ALA A 331 23.38 0.90 -7.78
N ARG A 332 23.35 -0.32 -7.22
CA ARG A 332 22.23 -0.78 -6.36
C ARG A 332 22.02 0.09 -5.11
N LEU A 333 23.09 0.58 -4.49
CA LEU A 333 23.00 1.48 -3.33
C LEU A 333 22.42 2.85 -3.72
N ARG A 334 22.78 3.39 -4.88
CA ARG A 334 22.16 4.61 -5.42
C ARG A 334 20.69 4.40 -5.74
N ASP A 335 20.35 3.28 -6.37
CA ASP A 335 18.96 2.92 -6.67
C ASP A 335 18.13 2.79 -5.39
N LEU A 336 18.70 2.22 -4.33
CA LEU A 336 18.06 2.14 -3.02
C LEU A 336 17.85 3.53 -2.39
N ALA A 337 18.87 4.39 -2.44
CA ALA A 337 18.76 5.76 -1.92
C ALA A 337 17.67 6.56 -2.64
N GLU A 338 17.61 6.45 -3.98
CA GLU A 338 16.56 7.06 -4.79
C GLU A 338 15.19 6.47 -4.48
N LYS A 339 15.09 5.15 -4.29
CA LYS A 339 13.84 4.51 -3.91
C LYS A 339 13.34 5.01 -2.55
N ILE A 340 14.21 5.10 -1.55
CA ILE A 340 13.83 5.65 -0.23
C ILE A 340 13.36 7.10 -0.37
N ARG A 341 14.05 7.92 -1.17
CA ARG A 341 13.66 9.31 -1.44
C ARG A 341 12.29 9.40 -2.14
N LEU A 342 12.01 8.52 -3.10
CA LEU A 342 10.72 8.45 -3.79
C LEU A 342 9.58 8.03 -2.86
N LEU A 343 9.83 7.03 -1.99
CA LEU A 343 8.84 6.52 -1.05
C LEU A 343 8.68 7.41 0.19
N ALA A 344 9.64 8.29 0.49
CA ALA A 344 9.58 9.22 1.60
C ALA A 344 8.45 10.22 1.43
N VAL A 345 7.45 10.13 2.30
CA VAL A 345 6.30 11.04 2.31
C VAL A 345 6.67 12.42 2.83
N GLU A 346 7.60 12.48 3.78
CA GLU A 346 8.21 13.72 4.29
C GLU A 346 9.72 13.70 4.06
N ASP A 347 10.27 14.85 3.71
CA ASP A 347 11.72 15.03 3.60
C ASP A 347 12.33 15.35 4.98
N THR A 348 12.17 14.42 5.92
CA THR A 348 12.68 14.57 7.28
C THR A 348 14.21 14.57 7.28
N GLU A 349 14.82 15.23 8.25
CA GLU A 349 16.28 15.23 8.40
C GLU A 349 16.83 13.80 8.56
N GLU A 350 16.08 12.92 9.22
CA GLU A 350 16.41 11.50 9.35
C GLU A 350 16.47 10.82 7.97
N ILE A 351 15.44 10.96 7.13
CA ILE A 351 15.42 10.36 5.79
C ILE A 351 16.50 10.99 4.90
N ARG A 352 16.71 12.31 4.95
CA ARG A 352 17.79 12.98 4.22
C ARG A 352 19.16 12.46 4.63
N SER A 353 19.41 12.33 5.93
CA SER A 353 20.64 11.74 6.45
C SER A 353 20.83 10.30 5.97
N LEU A 354 19.78 9.48 5.98
CA LEU A 354 19.84 8.09 5.51
C LEU A 354 20.14 8.00 4.00
N VAL A 355 19.48 8.83 3.20
CA VAL A 355 19.69 8.91 1.73
C VAL A 355 21.12 9.37 1.42
N GLU A 356 21.60 10.40 2.10
CA GLU A 356 22.97 10.90 1.92
C GLU A 356 24.03 9.91 2.42
N GLU A 357 23.76 9.18 3.50
CA GLU A 357 24.62 8.09 3.96
C GLU A 357 24.72 6.98 2.91
N LEU A 358 23.60 6.51 2.37
CA LEU A 358 23.59 5.51 1.30
C LEU A 358 24.33 5.99 0.04
N LYS A 359 24.16 7.25 -0.36
CA LYS A 359 24.91 7.83 -1.48
C LYS A 359 26.42 7.89 -1.20
N ARG A 360 26.83 8.25 0.02
CA ARG A 360 28.24 8.22 0.44
C ARG A 360 28.82 6.81 0.47
N LEU A 361 28.01 5.80 0.76
CA LEU A 361 28.41 4.39 0.70
C LEU A 361 28.49 3.86 -0.73
N ALA A 362 27.75 4.47 -1.67
CA ALA A 362 27.67 4.08 -3.07
C ALA A 362 28.86 4.55 -3.93
N VAL A 363 30.04 4.71 -3.34
CA VAL A 363 31.28 5.05 -4.05
C VAL A 363 32.04 3.75 -4.35
N PRO A 364 32.45 3.50 -5.61
CA PRO A 364 33.30 2.35 -5.95
C PRO A 364 34.60 2.35 -5.14
N GLU A 365 35.22 1.19 -4.95
CA GLU A 365 36.51 1.02 -4.25
C GLU A 365 36.47 1.34 -2.74
N LYS A 366 35.31 1.74 -2.21
CA LYS A 366 35.12 1.89 -0.77
C LYS A 366 35.30 0.55 -0.05
N SER A 367 35.94 0.59 1.11
CA SER A 367 36.17 -0.61 1.95
C SER A 367 34.83 -1.31 2.25
N ALA A 368 34.75 -2.59 1.90
CA ALA A 368 33.56 -3.40 2.15
C ALA A 368 33.23 -3.51 3.64
N ASP A 369 34.24 -3.42 4.52
CA ASP A 369 34.05 -3.49 5.97
C ASP A 369 33.31 -2.24 6.49
N GLN A 370 33.73 -1.05 6.04
CA GLN A 370 33.05 0.22 6.37
C GLN A 370 31.61 0.23 5.85
N VAL A 371 31.38 -0.29 4.64
CA VAL A 371 30.03 -0.37 4.07
C VAL A 371 29.18 -1.39 4.84
N ARG A 372 29.74 -2.54 5.23
CA ARG A 372 29.03 -3.53 6.05
C ARG A 372 28.65 -2.98 7.42
N GLU A 373 29.52 -2.20 8.05
CA GLU A 373 29.25 -1.54 9.34
C GLU A 373 28.08 -0.56 9.24
N ALA A 374 28.13 0.38 8.29
CA ALA A 374 27.06 1.37 8.11
C ALA A 374 25.72 0.72 7.71
N LEU A 375 25.76 -0.26 6.81
CA LEU A 375 24.58 -1.06 6.46
C LEU A 375 24.04 -1.84 7.66
N GLY A 376 24.89 -2.31 8.57
CA GLY A 376 24.49 -2.95 9.82
C GLY A 376 23.66 -2.02 10.71
N GLU A 377 24.07 -0.77 10.83
CA GLU A 377 23.32 0.25 11.58
C GLU A 377 21.97 0.57 10.92
N LEU A 378 21.95 0.74 9.59
CA LEU A 378 20.71 0.94 8.83
C LEU A 378 19.75 -0.25 8.99
N ARG A 379 20.28 -1.47 8.91
CA ARG A 379 19.51 -2.70 9.12
C ARG A 379 18.92 -2.74 10.52
N TYR A 380 19.71 -2.40 11.54
CA TYR A 380 19.27 -2.36 12.92
C TYR A 380 18.13 -1.36 13.13
N ARG A 381 18.26 -0.14 12.59
CA ARG A 381 17.21 0.88 12.64
C ARG A 381 15.93 0.42 11.94
N ALA A 382 16.05 -0.24 10.79
CA ALA A 382 14.89 -0.78 10.09
C ALA A 382 14.25 -1.93 10.88
N ALA A 383 15.05 -2.87 11.40
CA ALA A 383 14.59 -3.98 12.20
C ALA A 383 13.92 -3.54 13.50
N SER A 384 14.44 -2.51 14.17
CA SER A 384 13.86 -2.01 15.42
C SER A 384 12.47 -1.44 15.22
N VAL A 385 12.23 -0.74 14.10
CA VAL A 385 10.88 -0.27 13.73
C VAL A 385 10.01 -1.44 13.30
N LEU A 386 10.53 -2.39 12.53
CA LEU A 386 9.74 -3.55 12.10
C LEU A 386 9.26 -4.43 13.26
N VAL A 387 10.05 -4.56 14.32
CA VAL A 387 9.70 -5.37 15.52
C VAL A 387 8.61 -4.71 16.37
N THR A 388 8.43 -3.38 16.29
CA THR A 388 7.32 -2.71 16.99
C THR A 388 5.99 -2.82 16.25
N LEU A 389 6.00 -3.30 15.00
CA LEU A 389 4.77 -3.51 14.24
C LEU A 389 4.03 -4.75 14.73
N PRO A 390 2.68 -4.71 14.76
CA PRO A 390 1.86 -5.84 15.22
C PRO A 390 1.92 -7.06 14.28
N CYS A 391 2.39 -6.89 13.04
CA CYS A 391 2.44 -7.98 12.05
C CYS A 391 3.68 -7.89 11.13
N VAL A 392 4.09 -9.03 10.57
CA VAL A 392 5.11 -9.06 9.49
C VAL A 392 4.54 -8.32 8.28
N PRO A 393 5.21 -7.27 7.78
CA PRO A 393 4.79 -6.55 6.59
C PRO A 393 4.71 -7.48 5.38
N ARG A 394 3.70 -7.26 4.54
CA ARG A 394 3.48 -8.07 3.34
C ARG A 394 4.72 -8.17 2.44
N ALA A 395 5.44 -7.07 2.28
CA ALA A 395 6.67 -7.02 1.48
C ALA A 395 7.76 -8.00 1.93
N LEU A 396 7.83 -8.29 3.23
CA LEU A 396 8.77 -9.25 3.82
C LEU A 396 8.22 -10.68 3.77
N ARG A 397 6.90 -10.84 3.97
CA ARG A 397 6.22 -12.13 3.89
C ARG A 397 6.32 -12.77 2.51
N ASP A 398 6.11 -11.98 1.46
CA ASP A 398 6.24 -12.43 0.07
C ASP A 398 7.68 -12.87 -0.28
N ARG A 399 8.66 -12.51 0.55
CA ARG A 399 10.09 -12.89 0.44
C ARG A 399 10.51 -13.97 1.43
N GLY A 400 9.58 -14.52 2.22
CA GLY A 400 9.85 -15.58 3.19
C GLY A 400 10.61 -15.13 4.45
N VAL A 401 10.68 -13.83 4.74
CA VAL A 401 11.31 -13.31 5.96
C VAL A 401 10.32 -13.39 7.12
N SER A 402 10.72 -14.03 8.23
CA SER A 402 9.89 -14.19 9.42
C SER A 402 10.18 -13.13 10.50
N MET A 403 9.26 -12.93 11.46
CA MET A 403 9.55 -12.02 12.60
C MET A 403 10.72 -12.51 13.45
N GLU A 404 10.86 -13.83 13.60
CA GLU A 404 11.94 -14.44 14.37
C GLU A 404 13.30 -14.11 13.74
N GLU A 405 13.38 -14.13 12.41
CA GLU A 405 14.58 -13.72 11.69
C GLU A 405 14.93 -12.26 11.92
N ILE A 406 13.93 -11.36 11.90
CA ILE A 406 14.14 -9.92 12.17
C ILE A 406 14.59 -9.68 13.62
N LYS A 407 13.97 -10.38 14.58
CA LYS A 407 14.36 -10.31 16.00
C LYS A 407 15.78 -10.83 16.22
N LEU A 408 16.11 -11.97 15.63
CA LEU A 408 17.45 -12.56 15.70
C LEU A 408 18.49 -11.61 15.10
N ASP A 409 18.18 -10.94 13.98
CA ASP A 409 19.05 -9.93 13.41
C ASP A 409 19.25 -8.73 14.35
N LEU A 410 18.20 -8.32 15.07
CA LEU A 410 18.26 -7.24 16.07
C LEU A 410 19.19 -7.59 17.24
N GLU A 411 19.16 -8.85 17.69
CA GLU A 411 20.02 -9.38 18.76
C GLU A 411 21.48 -9.53 18.31
N ASN A 412 21.71 -9.87 17.05
CA ASN A 412 23.04 -10.15 16.51
C ASN A 412 23.79 -8.93 15.97
N VAL A 413 23.13 -7.78 15.76
CA VAL A 413 23.87 -6.58 15.38
C VAL A 413 24.64 -6.09 16.62
N PRO A 414 25.99 -6.03 16.57
CA PRO A 414 26.76 -5.43 17.65
C PRO A 414 26.44 -3.94 17.70
N VAL A 415 25.43 -3.58 18.49
CA VAL A 415 25.07 -2.18 18.69
C VAL A 415 26.27 -1.56 19.39
N ARG A 416 27.06 -0.76 18.65
CA ARG A 416 27.88 0.27 19.28
C ARG A 416 26.89 1.13 20.03
N ARG A 417 26.75 0.89 21.34
CA ARG A 417 25.97 1.77 22.21
C ARG A 417 26.44 3.18 21.83
N PRO A 418 25.53 4.07 21.39
CA PRO A 418 25.93 5.42 21.05
C PRO A 418 26.77 5.88 22.23
N ARG A 419 28.01 6.33 21.97
CA ARG A 419 28.86 6.90 23.03
C ARG A 419 27.96 7.91 23.70
N GLN A 420 27.47 7.59 24.90
CA GLN A 420 26.84 8.58 25.74
C GLN A 420 27.96 9.57 25.92
N THR A 421 27.90 10.69 25.20
CA THR A 421 28.68 11.86 25.52
C THR A 421 28.24 12.16 26.94
N GLN A 422 29.02 11.71 27.92
CA GLN A 422 28.94 12.23 29.27
C GLN A 422 29.29 13.70 29.09
N ILE A 423 28.26 14.52 28.92
CA ILE A 423 28.36 15.93 29.23
C ILE A 423 28.53 15.92 30.74
N GLU A 424 29.78 15.96 31.20
CA GLU A 424 30.05 16.19 32.61
C GLU A 424 29.35 17.50 32.96
N LEU A 425 28.42 17.43 33.92
CA LEU A 425 27.63 18.57 34.38
C LEU A 425 28.51 19.68 35.03
N ALA A 426 29.83 19.47 35.10
CA ALA A 426 30.81 20.40 35.65
C ALA A 426 31.15 21.57 34.71
N ASP A 427 30.91 21.46 33.40
CA ASP A 427 31.31 22.49 32.43
C ASP A 427 30.19 23.51 32.08
N VAL A 428 29.01 23.42 32.70
CA VAL A 428 27.85 24.28 32.38
C VAL A 428 27.47 25.26 33.51
N LEU A 429 28.12 25.19 34.67
CA LEU A 429 27.88 26.14 35.76
C LEU A 429 29.02 27.16 35.87
N PRO A 430 28.82 28.42 35.46
CA PRO A 430 29.73 29.49 35.83
C PRO A 430 29.70 29.69 37.35
N ASP A 431 30.91 29.79 37.91
CA ASP A 431 31.25 30.06 39.29
C ASP A 431 30.34 31.15 39.90
N ALA A 432 29.35 30.71 40.70
CA ALA A 432 28.44 31.62 41.39
C ALA A 432 29.20 32.25 42.56
N GLY A 433 29.73 33.45 42.31
CA GLY A 433 30.45 34.27 43.26
C GLY A 433 29.76 34.36 44.63
N GLY A 434 30.51 34.03 45.67
CA GLY A 434 30.07 34.09 47.06
C GLY A 434 29.66 35.51 47.48
N VAL A 435 28.43 35.62 47.98
CA VAL A 435 27.94 36.81 48.68
C VAL A 435 28.40 36.73 50.15
N PRO A 436 29.18 37.70 50.67
CA PRO A 436 29.58 37.70 52.07
C PRO A 436 28.43 38.09 52.99
N VAL A 437 28.04 37.17 53.87
CA VAL A 437 27.05 37.38 54.94
C VAL A 437 27.68 38.24 56.04
N ARG A 438 27.19 39.48 56.22
CA ARG A 438 27.50 40.32 57.38
C ARG A 438 26.75 39.80 58.62
N ARG A 439 27.48 39.48 59.68
CA ARG A 439 26.92 39.15 61.01
C ARG A 439 26.36 40.41 61.70
N PRO A 440 25.25 40.32 62.45
CA PRO A 440 24.77 41.42 63.27
C PRO A 440 25.63 41.58 64.54
N ARG A 441 25.90 42.84 64.92
CA ARG A 441 26.51 43.22 66.21
C ARG A 441 25.49 43.02 67.33
N ALA A 442 25.93 42.39 68.42
CA ALA A 442 25.18 42.32 69.67
C ALA A 442 25.23 43.67 70.41
N LEU A 443 24.13 44.00 71.10
CA LEU A 443 24.09 44.84 72.29
C LEU A 443 23.89 43.93 73.50
#